data_AF-A0A315SUE8-F1
#
_entry.id   AF-A0A315SUE8-F1
#
_cell.length_a   1.000
_cell.length_b   1.000
_cell.length_c   1.000
_cell.angle_alpha   90.00
_cell.angle_beta   90.00
_cell.angle_gamma   90.00
#
_symmetry.space_group_name_H-M   'P 1'
#
loop_
_entity.id
_entity.type
_entity.pdbx_description
1 polymer ?
#
loop_
_entity_poly.entity_id
_entity_poly.type
_entity_poly.pdbx_seq_one_letter_code
_entity_poly.pdbx_strand_id
1 'polypeptide(L)'
;MRRASGLLLAAGVLSSTMALADERDVWMFAQWAGDHQTRPFREMLVDARLYGVVPIHQLLRSASDWKLCHAAPFAVPPVSNWPAVRSTLSLLNTLDRQGILRQFEVVSAYRSPDLNRCAGGAVGSAHTRAFAVDILLPAWADPNPLCRFWQQHGQAWNMGLGRYPSGRIHIDTAGYRTWGGDGGSGSSFCSKPR
;
A
#
# COMPACT_ATOMS: atom_id res chain seq x y z
N MET A 1 -35.15 -10.71 55.46
CA MET A 1 -34.94 -9.48 54.67
C MET A 1 -34.06 -9.82 53.47
N ARG A 2 -34.61 -9.72 52.25
CA ARG A 2 -34.00 -10.19 50.99
C ARG A 2 -32.85 -9.25 50.56
N ARG A 3 -31.68 -9.79 50.23
CA ARG A 3 -30.61 -9.05 49.54
C ARG A 3 -30.87 -9.12 48.04
N ALA A 4 -31.08 -7.97 47.41
CA ALA A 4 -31.13 -7.84 45.97
C ALA A 4 -29.70 -7.68 45.44
N SER A 5 -29.22 -8.67 44.67
CA SER A 5 -27.99 -8.54 43.90
C SER A 5 -28.35 -8.01 42.52
N GLY A 6 -28.06 -6.74 42.26
CA GLY A 6 -28.22 -6.15 40.93
C GLY A 6 -27.13 -6.68 40.00
N LEU A 7 -27.52 -7.41 38.95
CA LEU A 7 -26.67 -7.67 37.80
C LEU A 7 -26.61 -6.40 36.96
N LEU A 8 -25.46 -5.73 36.95
CA LEU A 8 -25.12 -4.71 35.94
C LEU A 8 -24.77 -5.44 34.64
N LEU A 9 -25.68 -5.42 33.66
CA LEU A 9 -25.37 -5.77 32.28
C LEU A 9 -24.47 -4.66 31.70
N ALA A 10 -23.19 -4.95 31.58
CA ALA A 10 -22.28 -4.13 30.79
C ALA A 10 -22.62 -4.34 29.31
N ALA A 11 -23.31 -3.36 28.71
CA ALA A 11 -23.48 -3.28 27.27
C ALA A 11 -22.11 -3.01 26.63
N GLY A 12 -21.48 -4.06 26.12
CA GLY A 12 -20.25 -3.94 25.34
C GLY A 12 -20.54 -3.18 24.06
N VAL A 13 -20.04 -1.96 23.96
CA VAL A 13 -20.00 -1.21 22.70
C VAL A 13 -18.99 -1.92 21.81
N LEU A 14 -19.49 -2.72 20.86
CA LEU A 14 -18.69 -3.23 19.75
C LEU A 14 -18.35 -2.04 18.86
N SER A 15 -17.20 -1.42 19.10
CA SER A 15 -16.60 -0.46 18.17
C SER A 15 -16.15 -1.21 16.92
N SER A 16 -17.08 -1.38 15.98
CA SER A 16 -16.75 -1.70 14.60
C SER A 16 -15.93 -0.55 14.03
N THR A 17 -14.61 -0.73 14.00
CA THR A 17 -13.70 0.13 13.26
C THR A 17 -13.99 -0.06 11.77
N MET A 18 -14.97 0.66 11.25
CA MET A 18 -15.03 0.89 9.81
C MET A 18 -13.67 1.50 9.44
N ALA A 19 -12.93 0.85 8.55
CA ALA A 19 -11.73 1.43 7.98
C ALA A 19 -12.17 2.77 7.34
N LEU A 20 -11.87 3.87 8.00
CA LEU A 20 -12.12 5.20 7.45
C LEU A 20 -11.33 5.28 6.16
N ALA A 21 -12.01 5.70 5.08
CA ALA A 21 -11.35 5.95 3.80
C ALA A 21 -10.16 6.89 4.01
N ASP A 22 -9.06 6.66 3.30
CA ASP A 22 -7.87 7.50 3.43
C ASP A 22 -8.23 8.95 3.10
N GLU A 23 -7.97 9.84 4.04
CA GLU A 23 -8.36 11.26 3.99
C GLU A 23 -7.71 12.05 2.85
N ARG A 24 -6.65 11.51 2.23
CA ARG A 24 -5.97 12.12 1.09
C ARG A 24 -6.75 11.84 -0.18
N ASP A 25 -7.88 12.50 -0.31
CA ASP A 25 -8.81 12.38 -1.42
C ASP A 25 -8.35 13.19 -2.66
N VAL A 26 -9.19 13.19 -3.70
CA VAL A 26 -8.92 13.91 -4.95
C VAL A 26 -8.89 15.44 -4.75
N TRP A 27 -9.62 15.99 -3.78
CA TRP A 27 -9.66 17.43 -3.52
C TRP A 27 -8.39 17.90 -2.84
N MET A 28 -7.94 17.17 -1.82
CA MET A 28 -6.66 17.43 -1.15
C MET A 28 -5.51 17.30 -2.15
N PHE A 29 -5.56 16.29 -3.02
CA PHE A 29 -4.58 16.15 -4.10
C PHE A 29 -4.60 17.33 -5.06
N ALA A 30 -5.77 17.82 -5.48
CA ALA A 30 -5.88 18.95 -6.39
C ALA A 30 -5.29 20.23 -5.78
N GLN A 31 -5.50 20.47 -4.48
CA GLN A 31 -4.88 21.59 -3.77
C GLN A 31 -3.35 21.46 -3.77
N TRP A 32 -2.83 20.30 -3.38
CA TRP A 32 -1.38 20.04 -3.36
C TRP A 32 -0.74 20.02 -4.76
N ALA A 33 -1.47 19.60 -5.79
CA ALA A 33 -0.96 19.63 -7.16
C ALA A 33 -0.96 21.03 -7.76
N GLY A 34 -1.65 22.00 -7.15
CA GLY A 34 -1.69 23.40 -7.60
C GLY A 34 -0.36 24.13 -7.44
N ASP A 35 0.45 23.73 -6.46
CA ASP A 35 1.76 24.31 -6.14
C ASP A 35 2.95 23.34 -6.36
N HIS A 36 2.68 22.10 -6.77
CA HIS A 36 3.70 21.07 -7.03
C HIS A 36 3.72 20.60 -8.50
N GLN A 37 4.93 20.50 -9.08
CA GLN A 37 5.08 20.05 -10.47
C GLN A 37 4.83 18.55 -10.63
N THR A 38 3.64 18.18 -11.08
CA THR A 38 3.24 16.78 -11.34
C THR A 38 3.25 16.40 -12.82
N ARG A 39 3.33 17.39 -13.71
CA ARG A 39 3.16 17.19 -15.17
C ARG A 39 4.15 16.18 -15.78
N PRO A 40 5.48 16.27 -15.56
CA PRO A 40 6.42 15.34 -16.18
C PRO A 40 6.19 13.89 -15.75
N PHE A 41 5.78 13.68 -14.49
CA PHE A 41 5.43 12.36 -13.98
C PHE A 41 4.18 11.81 -14.69
N ARG A 42 3.14 12.63 -14.88
CA ARG A 42 1.93 12.23 -15.60
C ARG A 42 2.21 11.92 -17.06
N GLU A 43 3.03 12.72 -17.73
CA GLU A 43 3.48 12.47 -19.12
C GLU A 43 4.20 11.12 -19.22
N MET A 44 5.15 10.84 -18.32
CA MET A 44 5.83 9.54 -18.26
C MET A 44 4.85 8.36 -18.13
N LEU A 45 3.81 8.50 -17.30
CA LEU A 45 2.78 7.46 -17.16
C LEU A 45 1.96 7.27 -18.45
N VAL A 46 1.63 8.36 -19.14
CA VAL A 46 0.89 8.32 -20.42
C VAL A 46 1.73 7.65 -21.49
N ASP A 47 2.99 8.06 -21.65
CA ASP A 47 3.92 7.50 -22.64
C ASP A 47 4.16 6.01 -22.41
N ALA A 48 4.25 5.59 -21.14
CA ALA A 48 4.38 4.19 -20.76
C ALA A 48 3.08 3.38 -20.89
N ARG A 49 1.93 4.02 -21.22
CA ARG A 49 0.58 3.42 -21.21
C ARG A 49 0.18 2.84 -19.85
N LEU A 50 0.61 3.49 -18.77
CA LEU A 50 0.35 3.10 -17.38
C LEU A 50 -0.50 4.14 -16.63
N TYR A 51 -0.84 5.26 -17.28
CA TYR A 51 -1.78 6.22 -16.72
C TYR A 51 -3.15 5.55 -16.49
N GLY A 52 -3.69 5.70 -15.28
CA GLY A 52 -5.00 5.15 -14.91
C GLY A 52 -4.98 3.74 -14.30
N VAL A 53 -3.85 3.03 -14.30
CA VAL A 53 -3.71 1.74 -13.57
C VAL A 53 -3.99 1.92 -12.08
N VAL A 54 -3.52 3.04 -11.52
CA VAL A 54 -3.87 3.52 -10.18
C VAL A 54 -4.33 4.96 -10.33
N PRO A 55 -5.41 5.40 -9.65
CA PRO A 55 -5.80 6.81 -9.63
C PRO A 55 -4.64 7.68 -9.16
N ILE A 56 -4.34 8.77 -9.89
CA ILE A 56 -3.12 9.57 -9.67
C ILE A 56 -2.99 10.10 -8.23
N HIS A 57 -4.11 10.47 -7.61
CA HIS A 57 -4.13 10.96 -6.23
C HIS A 57 -3.68 9.86 -5.25
N GLN A 58 -4.06 8.60 -5.46
CA GLN A 58 -3.61 7.48 -4.64
C GLN A 58 -2.15 7.11 -4.93
N LEU A 59 -1.75 7.12 -6.20
CA LEU A 59 -0.40 6.78 -6.64
C LEU A 59 0.67 7.73 -6.08
N LEU A 60 0.28 8.98 -5.80
CA LEU A 60 1.16 9.99 -5.23
C LEU A 60 1.03 10.14 -3.71
N ARG A 61 0.19 9.34 -3.02
CA ARG A 61 0.15 9.34 -1.55
C ARG A 61 1.51 8.95 -0.99
N SER A 62 2.01 9.74 -0.04
CA SER A 62 3.26 9.47 0.66
C SER A 62 3.08 8.35 1.72
N ALA A 63 3.74 8.40 2.88
CA ALA A 63 3.44 7.46 3.97
C ALA A 63 2.04 7.72 4.56
N SER A 64 1.36 6.70 5.09
CA SER A 64 0.11 6.90 5.84
C SER A 64 0.32 7.74 7.11
N ASP A 65 1.53 7.68 7.70
CA ASP A 65 1.92 8.43 8.89
C ASP A 65 2.35 9.88 8.60
N TRP A 66 2.08 10.42 7.40
CA TRP A 66 2.51 11.76 6.99
C TRP A 66 2.14 12.85 8.00
N LYS A 67 0.94 12.79 8.61
CA LYS A 67 0.51 13.73 9.65
C LYS A 67 1.35 13.62 10.92
N LEU A 68 1.52 12.40 11.42
CA LEU A 68 2.33 12.12 12.61
C LEU A 68 3.78 12.55 12.39
N CYS A 69 4.26 12.43 11.16
CA CYS A 69 5.60 12.80 10.76
C CYS A 69 5.75 14.25 10.27
N HIS A 70 4.68 15.06 10.34
CA HIS A 70 4.67 16.45 9.85
C HIS A 70 5.24 16.59 8.42
N ALA A 71 4.94 15.62 7.56
CA ALA A 71 5.44 15.55 6.19
C ALA A 71 4.35 15.86 5.16
N ALA A 72 4.72 16.00 3.89
CA ALA A 72 3.75 16.20 2.83
C ALA A 72 2.83 14.98 2.64
N PRO A 73 1.52 15.17 2.40
CA PRO A 73 0.55 14.08 2.19
C PRO A 73 0.79 13.31 0.89
N PHE A 74 1.37 13.99 -0.10
CA PHE A 74 1.71 13.45 -1.41
C PHE A 74 3.18 13.72 -1.75
N ALA A 75 3.74 12.93 -2.66
CA ALA A 75 5.09 13.12 -3.17
C ALA A 75 5.24 12.52 -4.57
N VAL A 76 5.85 13.28 -5.49
CA VAL A 76 6.31 12.75 -6.78
C VAL A 76 7.61 11.97 -6.54
N PRO A 77 7.71 10.69 -6.97
CA PRO A 77 8.95 9.96 -6.89
C PRO A 77 10.04 10.63 -7.74
N PRO A 78 11.31 10.64 -7.29
CA PRO A 78 12.41 11.18 -8.07
C PRO A 78 12.54 10.42 -9.40
N VAL A 79 13.07 11.10 -10.43
CA VAL A 79 13.18 10.55 -11.79
C VAL A 79 13.92 9.21 -11.83
N SER A 80 14.91 9.01 -10.94
CA SER A 80 15.62 7.75 -10.76
C SER A 80 14.71 6.55 -10.45
N ASN A 81 13.55 6.79 -9.82
CA ASN A 81 12.60 5.75 -9.45
C ASN A 81 11.59 5.46 -10.56
N TRP A 82 11.50 6.29 -11.61
CA TRP A 82 10.47 6.14 -12.66
C TRP A 82 10.53 4.81 -13.42
N PRO A 83 11.71 4.21 -13.72
CA PRO A 83 11.76 2.85 -14.26
C PRO A 83 11.05 1.83 -13.36
N ALA A 84 11.22 1.97 -12.04
CA ALA A 84 10.61 1.07 -11.07
C ALA A 84 9.11 1.37 -10.85
N VAL A 85 8.69 2.65 -10.94
CA VAL A 85 7.27 3.01 -11.04
C VAL A 85 6.62 2.28 -12.21
N ARG A 86 7.24 2.33 -13.41
CA ARG A 86 6.71 1.65 -14.59
C ARG A 86 6.60 0.14 -14.39
N SER A 87 7.62 -0.47 -13.79
CA SER A 87 7.64 -1.91 -13.51
C SER A 87 6.55 -2.32 -12.51
N THR A 88 6.43 -1.63 -11.38
CA THR A 88 5.39 -1.90 -10.37
C THR A 88 3.98 -1.68 -10.93
N LEU A 89 3.74 -0.61 -11.70
CA LEU A 89 2.44 -0.39 -12.34
C LEU A 89 2.15 -1.42 -13.44
N SER A 90 3.15 -1.89 -14.18
CA SER A 90 2.97 -2.97 -15.17
C SER A 90 2.58 -4.28 -14.50
N LEU A 91 3.15 -4.57 -13.32
CA LEU A 91 2.73 -5.70 -12.49
C LEU A 91 1.28 -5.54 -12.02
N LEU A 92 0.90 -4.39 -11.46
CA LEU A 92 -0.49 -4.15 -11.01
C LEU A 92 -1.49 -4.27 -12.17
N ASN A 93 -1.17 -3.71 -13.34
CA ASN A 93 -2.00 -3.83 -14.55
C ASN A 93 -2.13 -5.30 -15.00
N THR A 94 -1.06 -6.08 -14.89
CA THR A 94 -1.10 -7.52 -15.21
C THR A 94 -2.01 -8.27 -14.24
N LEU A 95 -1.89 -7.99 -12.94
CA LEU A 95 -2.73 -8.59 -11.90
C LEU A 95 -4.21 -8.25 -12.07
N ASP A 96 -4.54 -7.00 -12.42
CA ASP A 96 -5.92 -6.59 -12.71
C ASP A 96 -6.46 -7.31 -13.96
N ARG A 97 -5.70 -7.31 -15.06
CA ARG A 97 -6.11 -7.99 -16.32
C ARG A 97 -6.31 -9.50 -16.16
N GLN A 98 -5.61 -10.13 -15.22
CA GLN A 98 -5.79 -11.55 -14.88
C GLN A 98 -6.90 -11.78 -13.84
N GLY A 99 -7.56 -10.73 -13.36
CA GLY A 99 -8.62 -10.80 -12.36
C GLY A 99 -8.14 -11.11 -10.95
N ILE A 100 -6.82 -11.00 -10.69
CA ILE A 100 -6.18 -11.34 -9.42
C ILE A 100 -6.29 -10.17 -8.43
N LEU A 101 -6.16 -8.93 -8.92
CA LEU A 101 -6.19 -7.73 -8.09
C LEU A 101 -7.02 -6.63 -8.76
N ARG A 102 -8.35 -6.70 -8.58
CA ARG A 102 -9.29 -5.81 -9.29
C ARG A 102 -9.78 -4.61 -8.49
N GLN A 103 -9.89 -4.76 -7.18
CA GLN A 103 -10.39 -3.72 -6.29
C GLN A 103 -9.42 -3.58 -5.13
N PHE A 104 -8.78 -2.42 -5.07
CA PHE A 104 -7.84 -2.06 -4.04
C PHE A 104 -7.72 -0.54 -3.96
N GLU A 105 -7.22 -0.06 -2.83
CA GLU A 105 -6.86 1.34 -2.62
C GLU A 105 -5.37 1.43 -2.32
N VAL A 106 -4.63 2.27 -3.05
CA VAL A 106 -3.23 2.57 -2.70
C VAL A 106 -3.24 3.62 -1.59
N VAL A 107 -2.68 3.27 -0.43
CA VAL A 107 -2.62 4.13 0.76
C VAL A 107 -1.21 4.60 1.10
N SER A 108 -0.20 4.05 0.44
CA SER A 108 1.15 4.58 0.48
C SER A 108 1.92 4.19 -0.76
N ALA A 109 2.66 5.12 -1.34
CA ALA A 109 3.53 4.88 -2.50
C ALA A 109 4.96 5.34 -2.21
N TYR A 110 5.51 6.26 -2.98
CA TYR A 110 6.86 6.78 -2.72
C TYR A 110 6.95 7.46 -1.34
N ARG A 111 8.05 7.20 -0.63
CA ARG A 111 8.39 7.88 0.62
C ARG A 111 9.76 8.54 0.48
N SER A 112 9.86 9.80 0.89
CA SER A 112 11.19 10.41 1.07
C SER A 112 11.96 9.67 2.16
N PRO A 113 13.31 9.69 2.15
CA PRO A 113 14.10 9.01 3.17
C PRO A 113 13.74 9.42 4.61
N ASP A 114 13.51 10.70 4.86
CA ASP A 114 13.17 11.22 6.18
C ASP A 114 11.77 10.78 6.63
N LEU A 115 10.78 10.83 5.71
CA LEU A 115 9.45 10.33 6.01
C LEU A 115 9.45 8.82 6.25
N ASN A 116 10.20 8.05 5.47
CA ASN A 116 10.33 6.61 5.68
C ASN A 116 10.93 6.31 7.06
N ARG A 117 11.96 7.05 7.48
CA ARG A 117 12.57 6.90 8.82
C ARG A 117 11.58 7.22 9.94
N CYS A 118 10.87 8.33 9.84
CA CYS A 118 9.87 8.73 10.84
C CYS A 118 8.73 7.70 10.94
N ALA A 119 8.24 7.20 9.80
CA ALA A 119 7.19 6.18 9.74
C ALA A 119 7.67 4.76 10.15
N GLY A 120 8.87 4.63 10.72
CA GLY A 120 9.43 3.33 11.14
C GLY A 120 9.77 2.38 9.99
N GLY A 121 9.91 2.91 8.77
CA GLY A 121 10.27 2.13 7.59
C GLY A 121 11.71 1.60 7.65
N ALA A 122 11.93 0.42 7.08
CA ALA A 122 13.25 -0.19 7.01
C ALA A 122 14.25 0.68 6.22
N VAL A 123 15.54 0.60 6.57
CA VAL A 123 16.63 1.33 5.89
C VAL A 123 16.65 1.04 4.39
N GLY A 124 16.45 -0.22 4.00
CA GLY A 124 16.39 -0.67 2.60
C GLY A 124 14.99 -0.68 1.97
N SER A 125 14.04 0.11 2.51
CA SER A 125 12.64 0.12 2.07
C SER A 125 12.48 0.32 0.56
N ALA A 126 11.65 -0.50 -0.07
CA ALA A 126 11.37 -0.35 -1.50
C ALA A 126 10.64 0.98 -1.80
N HIS A 127 9.84 1.51 -0.86
CA HIS A 127 9.16 2.79 -1.02
C HIS A 127 10.13 3.96 -1.29
N THR A 128 11.36 3.89 -0.77
CA THR A 128 12.37 4.94 -0.97
C THR A 128 13.22 4.67 -2.22
N ARG A 129 13.77 3.46 -2.34
CA ARG A 129 14.83 3.16 -3.32
C ARG A 129 14.35 2.67 -4.68
N ALA A 130 13.17 2.06 -4.74
CA ALA A 130 12.74 1.31 -5.92
C ALA A 130 11.23 1.40 -6.18
N PHE A 131 10.52 2.33 -5.53
CA PHE A 131 9.07 2.48 -5.60
C PHE A 131 8.28 1.22 -5.19
N ALA A 132 7.38 1.39 -4.24
CA ALA A 132 6.47 0.35 -3.81
C ALA A 132 5.10 0.96 -3.56
N VAL A 133 4.08 0.12 -3.54
CA VAL A 133 2.74 0.50 -3.09
C VAL A 133 2.30 -0.36 -1.92
N ASP A 134 1.71 0.28 -0.93
CA ASP A 134 0.91 -0.38 0.09
C ASP A 134 -0.55 -0.22 -0.28
N ILE A 135 -1.26 -1.34 -0.31
CA ILE A 135 -2.66 -1.40 -0.71
C ILE A 135 -3.54 -1.92 0.42
N LEU A 136 -4.77 -1.41 0.45
CA LEU A 136 -5.87 -2.01 1.17
C LEU A 136 -6.76 -2.76 0.19
N LEU A 137 -7.12 -3.98 0.56
CA LEU A 137 -8.17 -4.72 -0.13
C LEU A 137 -9.51 -4.46 0.58
N PRO A 138 -10.65 -4.57 -0.13
CA PRO A 138 -11.96 -4.67 0.50
C PRO A 138 -11.96 -5.77 1.57
N ALA A 139 -12.71 -5.59 2.66
CA ALA A 139 -12.71 -6.53 3.79
C ALA A 139 -13.11 -7.97 3.40
N TRP A 140 -13.86 -8.14 2.31
CA TRP A 140 -14.30 -9.43 1.78
C TRP A 140 -13.33 -10.08 0.78
N ALA A 141 -12.29 -9.37 0.34
CA ALA A 141 -11.40 -9.85 -0.71
C ALA A 141 -10.39 -10.87 -0.16
N ASP A 142 -10.23 -11.98 -0.88
CA ASP A 142 -9.25 -13.02 -0.58
C ASP A 142 -7.87 -12.61 -1.14
N PRO A 143 -6.80 -12.51 -0.31
CA PRO A 143 -5.46 -12.22 -0.80
C PRO A 143 -4.72 -13.44 -1.36
N ASN A 144 -5.23 -14.67 -1.19
CA ASN A 144 -4.54 -15.88 -1.65
C ASN A 144 -4.25 -15.96 -3.16
N PRO A 145 -5.07 -15.41 -4.08
CA PRO A 145 -4.73 -15.31 -5.49
C PRO A 145 -3.40 -14.58 -5.74
N LEU A 146 -3.08 -13.53 -4.97
CA LEU A 146 -1.79 -12.83 -5.06
C LEU A 146 -0.63 -13.74 -4.65
N CYS A 147 -0.81 -14.55 -3.60
CA CYS A 147 0.22 -15.49 -3.18
C CYS A 147 0.48 -16.57 -4.23
N ARG A 148 -0.56 -17.12 -4.87
CA ARG A 148 -0.39 -18.09 -5.96
C ARG A 148 0.35 -17.48 -7.14
N PHE A 149 -0.01 -16.25 -7.52
CA PHE A 149 0.72 -15.53 -8.56
C PHE A 149 2.19 -15.32 -8.18
N TRP A 150 2.47 -14.87 -6.96
CA TRP A 150 3.82 -14.65 -6.49
C TRP A 150 4.65 -15.95 -6.50
N GLN A 151 4.08 -17.07 -6.07
CA GLN A 151 4.75 -18.38 -6.09
C GLN A 151 5.09 -18.84 -7.52
N GLN A 152 4.23 -18.56 -8.50
CA GLN A 152 4.39 -19.03 -9.89
C GLN A 152 5.22 -18.07 -10.75
N HIS A 153 5.05 -16.76 -10.55
CA HIS A 153 5.56 -15.72 -11.44
C HIS A 153 6.41 -14.67 -10.74
N GLY A 154 6.49 -14.69 -9.40
CA GLY A 154 7.16 -13.65 -8.62
C GLY A 154 8.64 -13.53 -8.93
N GLN A 155 9.33 -14.64 -9.25
CA GLN A 155 10.73 -14.60 -9.65
C GLN A 155 10.93 -13.83 -10.95
N ALA A 156 10.08 -14.07 -11.96
CA ALA A 156 10.16 -13.37 -13.25
C ALA A 156 9.87 -11.87 -13.12
N TRP A 157 9.04 -11.48 -12.15
CA TRP A 157 8.70 -10.08 -11.86
C TRP A 157 9.63 -9.39 -10.87
N ASN A 158 10.60 -10.08 -10.28
CA ASN A 158 11.31 -9.61 -9.09
C ASN A 158 10.35 -9.10 -8.00
N MET A 159 9.23 -9.80 -7.82
CA MET A 159 8.10 -9.33 -7.03
C MET A 159 8.38 -9.42 -5.53
N GLY A 160 8.39 -8.27 -4.87
CA GLY A 160 8.27 -8.17 -3.42
C GLY A 160 6.79 -8.18 -3.03
N LEU A 161 6.40 -9.11 -2.16
CA LEU A 161 5.04 -9.22 -1.63
C LEU A 161 5.05 -9.32 -0.11
N GLY A 162 4.43 -8.37 0.58
CA GLY A 162 4.40 -8.35 2.04
C GLY A 162 3.01 -8.14 2.60
N ARG A 163 2.78 -8.52 3.87
CA ARG A 163 1.58 -8.11 4.60
C ARG A 163 1.92 -7.62 5.98
N TYR A 164 1.58 -6.35 6.24
CA TYR A 164 1.78 -5.72 7.53
C TYR A 164 0.76 -6.20 8.56
N PRO A 165 1.04 -6.08 9.87
CA PRO A 165 0.05 -6.38 10.93
C PRO A 165 -1.26 -5.61 10.78
N SER A 166 -1.22 -4.42 10.16
CA SER A 166 -2.40 -3.62 9.84
C SER A 166 -3.30 -4.24 8.77
N GLY A 167 -2.87 -5.31 8.11
CA GLY A 167 -3.58 -5.95 7.00
C GLY A 167 -3.23 -5.37 5.62
N ARG A 168 -2.53 -4.22 5.56
CA ARG A 168 -2.01 -3.64 4.31
C ARG A 168 -1.10 -4.63 3.59
N ILE A 169 -1.23 -4.71 2.27
CA ILE A 169 -0.38 -5.53 1.41
C ILE A 169 0.63 -4.65 0.72
N HIS A 170 1.91 -4.99 0.83
CA HIS A 170 3.01 -4.33 0.15
C HIS A 170 3.27 -5.01 -1.20
N ILE A 171 3.44 -4.23 -2.27
CA ILE A 171 3.83 -4.71 -3.60
C ILE A 171 4.96 -3.84 -4.19
N ASP A 172 6.02 -4.48 -4.67
CA ASP A 172 7.08 -3.87 -5.48
C ASP A 172 7.70 -4.85 -6.49
N THR A 173 8.60 -4.36 -7.35
CA THR A 173 9.38 -5.18 -8.29
C THR A 173 10.89 -5.05 -8.05
N ALA A 174 11.32 -4.93 -6.79
CA ALA A 174 12.71 -4.66 -6.39
C ALA A 174 13.49 -5.90 -5.93
N GLY A 175 12.89 -7.09 -6.01
CA GLY A 175 13.51 -8.38 -5.68
C GLY A 175 12.47 -9.44 -5.28
N TYR A 176 12.64 -10.68 -5.72
CA TYR A 176 11.73 -11.79 -5.42
C TYR A 176 11.80 -12.20 -3.94
N ARG A 177 10.85 -11.71 -3.13
CA ARG A 177 10.81 -11.95 -1.68
C ARG A 177 9.41 -11.82 -1.11
N THR A 178 9.16 -12.48 0.01
CA THR A 178 7.90 -12.39 0.75
C THR A 178 8.14 -12.29 2.24
N TRP A 179 7.25 -11.59 2.95
CA TRP A 179 7.32 -11.40 4.41
C TRP A 179 5.94 -11.16 5.01
N GLY A 180 5.82 -11.30 6.33
CA GLY A 180 4.58 -11.05 7.07
C GLY A 180 4.72 -10.03 8.18
N GLY A 181 3.90 -10.19 9.21
CA GLY A 181 3.68 -9.18 10.24
C GLY A 181 4.91 -8.79 11.06
N ASP A 182 5.88 -9.70 11.20
CA ASP A 182 7.14 -9.42 11.90
C ASP A 182 8.26 -8.88 10.98
N GLY A 183 7.96 -8.68 9.69
CA GLY A 183 8.92 -8.25 8.67
C GLY A 183 9.83 -9.37 8.14
N GLY A 184 9.73 -10.58 8.68
CA GLY A 184 10.48 -11.75 8.25
C GLY A 184 9.72 -12.64 7.25
N SER A 185 10.47 -13.47 6.52
CA SER A 185 9.90 -14.44 5.57
C SER A 185 9.14 -15.58 6.24
N GLY A 186 9.48 -15.90 7.49
CA GLY A 186 8.83 -16.95 8.28
C GLY A 186 7.37 -16.66 8.63
N SER A 187 6.99 -15.38 8.73
CA SER A 187 5.61 -14.94 8.99
C SER A 187 4.79 -14.66 7.73
N SER A 188 5.40 -14.87 6.55
CA SER A 188 4.77 -14.61 5.25
C SER A 188 3.45 -15.38 5.10
N PHE A 189 2.40 -14.64 4.75
CA PHE A 189 1.08 -15.20 4.44
C PHE A 189 1.04 -15.96 3.10
N CYS A 190 2.08 -15.87 2.29
CA CYS A 190 2.22 -16.59 1.02
C CYS A 190 3.05 -17.88 1.14
N SER A 191 3.62 -18.15 2.30
CA SER A 191 4.23 -19.45 2.59
C SER A 191 3.10 -20.44 2.88
N LYS A 192 3.19 -21.68 2.36
CA LYS A 192 2.20 -22.73 2.72
C LYS A 192 2.14 -22.84 4.25
N PRO A 193 0.95 -22.99 4.87
CA PRO A 193 0.89 -23.47 6.25
C PRO A 193 1.71 -24.76 6.33
N ARG A 194 2.57 -24.89 7.34
CA ARG A 194 3.20 -26.18 7.64
C ARG A 194 2.14 -27.19 8.02
#